data_AF-A0A8J2PN98-F1
#
_entry.id   AF-A0A8J2PN98-F1
#
_cell.length_a   1.000
_cell.length_b   1.000
_cell.length_c   1.000
_cell.angle_alpha   90.00
_cell.angle_beta   90.00
_cell.angle_gamma   90.00
#
_symmetry.space_group_name_H-M   'P 1'
#
loop_
_entity.id
_entity.type
_entity.pdbx_description
1 polymer ?
#
loop_
_entity_poly.entity_id
_entity_poly.type
_entity_poly.pdbx_seq_one_letter_code
_entity_poly.pdbx_strand_id
1 'polypeptide(L)'
;GLNLIFANGVSGDRDRTSVFNIEISPNQNGLLESELFIEEISRGDCYSHCNQFLRCKYPEKEWFKSSSLVRHEIIKKYRAPYDFKLVKDILSHEVPPGHDKVKYSIFKRALKPDDHYATIAV
;
A
#
# COMPACT_ATOMS: atom_id res chain seq x y z
N GLY A 1 1.48 -7.31 1.72
CA GLY A 1 0.66 -6.92 0.56
C GLY A 1 0.74 -5.42 0.37
N LEU A 2 0.76 -4.93 -0.86
CA LEU A 2 0.60 -3.51 -1.19
C LEU A 2 -0.78 -3.37 -1.84
N ASN A 3 -1.61 -2.44 -1.38
CA ASN A 3 -2.89 -2.13 -2.00
C ASN A 3 -2.78 -0.78 -2.71
N LEU A 4 -2.82 -0.83 -4.04
CA LEU A 4 -2.90 0.35 -4.91
C LEU A 4 -4.28 0.34 -5.54
N ILE A 5 -5.07 1.39 -5.30
CA ILE A 5 -6.41 1.53 -5.86
C ILE A 5 -6.45 2.79 -6.73
N PHE A 6 -6.86 2.61 -7.99
CA PHE A 6 -7.05 3.70 -8.94
C PHE A 6 -8.55 3.94 -9.10
N ALA A 7 -9.03 5.12 -8.73
CA ALA A 7 -10.40 5.54 -8.96
C ALA A 7 -10.59 5.97 -10.44
N ASN A 8 -10.36 5.05 -11.39
CA ASN A 8 -10.60 5.30 -12.80
C ASN A 8 -12.04 4.92 -13.17
N GLY A 9 -12.90 5.93 -13.33
CA GLY A 9 -14.27 5.75 -13.76
C GLY A 9 -14.34 5.30 -15.23
N VAL A 10 -14.87 4.10 -15.46
CA VAL A 10 -15.25 3.65 -16.81
C VAL A 10 -16.48 4.45 -17.24
N SER A 11 -16.43 5.03 -18.43
CA SER A 11 -17.53 5.80 -19.01
C SER A 11 -18.79 4.95 -19.14
N GLY A 12 -19.85 5.29 -18.41
CA GLY A 12 -21.17 4.69 -18.62
C GLY A 12 -22.11 4.84 -17.42
N ASP A 13 -21.57 4.79 -16.21
CA ASP A 13 -22.35 4.91 -14.97
C ASP A 13 -21.71 6.00 -14.11
N ARG A 14 -22.19 7.25 -14.29
CA ARG A 14 -21.39 8.46 -14.04
C ARG A 14 -21.25 8.88 -12.57
N ASP A 15 -21.95 8.26 -11.63
CA ASP A 15 -22.16 8.84 -10.29
C ASP A 15 -21.88 7.95 -9.06
N ARG A 16 -21.28 6.74 -9.15
CA ARG A 16 -21.35 5.79 -8.00
C ARG A 16 -20.11 5.12 -7.47
N THR A 17 -18.92 5.28 -8.05
CA THR A 17 -17.74 4.57 -7.51
C THR A 17 -16.90 5.48 -6.62
N SER A 18 -17.36 5.68 -5.38
CA SER A 18 -16.49 6.20 -4.31
C SER A 18 -15.53 5.07 -3.89
N VAL A 19 -14.23 5.39 -3.85
CA VAL A 19 -13.23 4.47 -3.29
C VAL A 19 -13.02 4.87 -1.84
N PHE A 20 -13.12 3.90 -0.93
CA PHE A 20 -12.85 4.12 0.48
C PHE A 20 -11.59 3.36 0.88
N ASN A 21 -10.72 4.03 1.63
CA ASN A 21 -9.72 3.36 2.43
C ASN A 21 -10.24 3.21 3.86
N ILE A 22 -10.20 1.99 4.38
CA ILE A 22 -10.65 1.67 5.72
C ILE A 22 -9.46 1.11 6.50
N GLU A 23 -9.08 1.78 7.59
CA GLU A 23 -8.11 1.27 8.57
C GLU A 23 -8.85 0.86 9.85
N ILE A 24 -8.51 -0.31 10.38
CA ILE A 24 -9.08 -0.84 11.62
C ILE A 24 -7.93 -1.24 12.53
N SER A 25 -7.87 -0.68 13.73
CA SER A 25 -6.87 -1.00 14.74
C SER A 25 -7.52 -1.36 16.08
N PRO A 26 -6.82 -2.08 16.96
CA PRO A 26 -7.26 -2.20 18.36
C PRO A 26 -7.40 -0.82 18.99
N ASN A 27 -8.39 -0.65 19.87
CA ASN A 27 -8.54 0.58 20.64
C ASN A 27 -7.40 0.73 21.65
N GLN A 28 -6.84 1.93 21.76
CA GLN A 28 -5.74 2.21 22.69
C GLN A 28 -6.19 2.35 24.16
N ASN A 29 -7.50 2.48 24.42
CA ASN A 29 -8.04 2.72 25.76
C ASN A 29 -8.19 1.44 26.62
N GLY A 30 -7.78 0.28 26.11
CA GLY A 30 -7.87 -1.00 26.82
C GLY A 30 -9.27 -1.63 26.87
N LEU A 31 -10.26 -1.02 26.21
CA LEU A 31 -11.57 -1.63 25.99
C LEU A 31 -11.49 -2.67 24.86
N LEU A 32 -12.40 -3.64 24.87
CA LEU A 32 -12.53 -4.67 23.84
C LEU A 32 -13.22 -4.14 22.57
N GLU A 33 -12.78 -2.99 22.09
CA GLU A 33 -13.33 -2.31 20.93
C GLU A 33 -12.23 -2.05 19.90
N SER A 34 -12.62 -1.77 18.66
CA SER A 34 -11.71 -1.38 17.58
C SER A 34 -11.87 0.10 17.27
N GLU A 35 -10.77 0.75 16.92
CA GLU A 35 -10.77 2.07 16.29
C GLU A 35 -10.92 1.91 14.78
N LEU A 36 -11.83 2.67 14.19
CA LEU A 36 -12.15 2.66 12.77
C LEU A 36 -11.84 4.02 12.16
N PHE A 37 -11.02 4.03 11.12
CA PHE A 37 -10.80 5.20 10.28
C PHE A 37 -11.28 4.93 8.85
N ILE A 38 -12.13 5.80 8.33
CA ILE A 38 -12.60 5.75 6.94
C ILE A 38 -12.15 7.02 6.23
N GLU A 39 -11.43 6.86 5.13
CA GLU A 39 -11.12 7.94 4.20
C GLU A 39 -11.85 7.69 2.88
N GLU A 40 -12.63 8.66 2.44
CA GLU A 40 -13.12 8.70 1.07
C GLU A 40 -12.06 9.31 0.15
N ILE A 41 -11.77 8.62 -0.94
CA ILE A 41 -10.81 9.05 -1.95
C ILE A 41 -11.60 9.69 -3.09
N SER A 42 -11.35 10.99 -3.33
CA SER A 42 -12.06 11.74 -4.35
C SER A 42 -11.78 11.18 -5.74
N ARG A 43 -12.72 11.37 -6.65
CA ARG A 43 -12.55 10.98 -8.05
C ARG A 43 -11.37 11.74 -8.68
N GLY A 44 -10.50 11.01 -9.38
CA GLY A 44 -9.31 11.57 -10.01
C GLY A 44 -8.11 11.69 -9.06
N ASP A 45 -8.29 11.46 -7.76
CA ASP A 45 -7.19 11.33 -6.83
C ASP A 45 -6.54 9.96 -6.93
N CYS A 46 -5.32 9.88 -6.41
CA CYS A 46 -4.56 8.64 -6.31
C CYS A 46 -4.36 8.27 -4.85
N TYR A 47 -4.62 7.01 -4.54
CA TYR A 47 -4.41 6.48 -3.21
C TYR A 47 -3.45 5.30 -3.23
N SER A 48 -2.57 5.24 -2.23
CA SER A 48 -1.68 4.10 -2.04
C SER A 48 -1.59 3.76 -0.56
N HIS A 49 -1.60 2.47 -0.25
CA HIS A 49 -1.45 1.99 1.12
C HIS A 49 -0.55 0.77 1.15
N CYS A 50 0.31 0.71 2.16
CA CYS A 50 1.23 -0.39 2.37
C CYS A 50 0.71 -1.29 3.49
N ASN A 51 1.47 -1.43 4.57
CA ASN A 51 1.09 -2.29 5.68
C ASN A 51 1.00 -1.56 7.01
N GLN A 52 1.52 -0.34 7.08
CA GLN A 52 1.46 0.53 8.25
C GLN A 52 0.13 1.27 8.29
N PHE A 53 -0.43 1.46 9.48
CA PHE A 53 -1.48 2.44 9.68
C PHE A 53 -0.97 3.84 9.35
N LEU A 54 -1.69 4.54 8.48
CA LEU A 54 -1.40 5.94 8.15
C LEU A 54 -2.13 6.89 9.10
N ARG A 55 -3.27 6.46 9.64
CA ARG A 55 -4.21 7.34 10.37
C ARG A 55 -4.57 6.78 11.73
N CYS A 56 -4.74 5.46 11.85
CA CYS A 56 -4.85 4.84 13.16
C CYS A 56 -3.53 5.02 13.92
N LYS A 57 -3.59 5.58 15.13
CA LYS A 57 -2.45 5.62 16.03
C LYS A 57 -2.41 4.26 16.71
N TYR A 58 -1.63 3.32 16.19
CA TYR A 58 -1.40 2.04 16.86
C TYR A 58 0.10 1.70 16.83
N PRO A 59 0.70 1.27 17.96
CA PRO A 59 2.11 0.91 18.00
C PRO A 59 2.37 -0.37 17.19
N GLU A 60 2.99 -0.21 16.03
CA GLU A 60 3.37 -1.32 15.15
C GLU A 60 4.82 -1.76 15.36
N LYS A 61 5.12 -3.02 15.01
CA LYS A 61 6.49 -3.55 15.05
C LYS A 61 7.40 -2.74 14.11
N GLU A 62 8.58 -2.37 14.59
CA GLU A 62 9.47 -1.40 13.90
C GLU A 62 9.98 -1.85 12.53
N TRP A 63 10.28 -3.15 12.37
CA TRP A 63 10.71 -3.71 11.09
C TRP A 63 9.60 -3.68 10.03
N PHE A 64 8.35 -3.86 10.45
CA PHE A 64 7.16 -3.81 9.60
C PHE A 64 6.89 -2.38 9.13
N LYS A 65 6.98 -1.44 10.06
CA LYS A 65 6.89 0.01 9.82
C LYS A 65 7.93 0.48 8.80
N SER A 66 9.19 0.10 8.99
CA SER A 66 10.31 0.53 8.14
C SER A 66 10.14 0.11 6.67
N SER A 67 9.78 -1.15 6.42
CA SER A 67 9.58 -1.64 5.03
C SER A 67 8.31 -1.08 4.39
N SER A 68 7.27 -0.81 5.18
CA SER A 68 6.05 -0.16 4.73
C SER A 68 6.29 1.29 4.29
N LEU A 69 6.99 2.08 5.13
CA LEU A 69 7.31 3.48 4.84
C LEU A 69 8.13 3.62 3.56
N VAL A 70 9.19 2.83 3.40
CA VAL A 70 10.04 2.94 2.21
C VAL A 70 9.26 2.65 0.93
N ARG A 71 8.41 1.61 0.91
CA ARG A 71 7.55 1.32 -0.25
C ARG A 71 6.57 2.44 -0.53
N HIS A 72 5.97 3.01 0.51
CA HIS A 72 5.03 4.11 0.38
C HIS A 72 5.71 5.36 -0.21
N GLU A 73 6.92 5.67 0.24
CA GLU A 73 7.72 6.78 -0.31
C GLU A 73 8.20 6.51 -1.75
N ILE A 74 8.48 5.25 -2.13
CA ILE A 74 8.75 4.89 -3.53
C ILE A 74 7.52 5.19 -4.39
N ILE A 75 6.33 4.78 -3.95
CA ILE A 75 5.07 4.97 -4.69
C ILE A 75 4.72 6.45 -4.82
N LYS A 76 4.90 7.25 -3.76
CA LYS A 76 4.62 8.69 -3.78
C LYS A 76 5.43 9.47 -4.80
N LYS A 77 6.59 8.95 -5.24
CA LYS A 77 7.38 9.58 -6.32
C LYS A 77 6.64 9.59 -7.66
N TYR A 78 5.73 8.64 -7.85
CA TYR A 78 4.90 8.56 -9.04
C TYR A 78 3.66 9.41 -8.84
N ARG A 79 3.73 10.67 -9.29
CA ARG A 79 2.57 11.57 -9.29
C ARG A 79 1.53 11.04 -10.29
N ALA A 80 0.45 10.49 -9.75
CA ALA A 80 -0.73 10.06 -10.47
C ALA A 80 -0.47 9.18 -11.71
N PRO A 81 -0.33 7.86 -11.55
CA PRO A 81 -0.12 6.97 -12.68
C PRO A 81 -1.42 6.85 -13.50
N TYR A 82 -1.53 7.66 -14.56
CA TYR A 82 -2.71 7.72 -15.42
C TYR A 82 -2.79 6.59 -16.46
N ASP A 83 -1.70 5.85 -16.66
CA ASP A 83 -1.65 4.72 -17.59
C ASP A 83 -1.27 3.40 -16.90
N PHE A 84 -1.77 2.31 -17.48
CA PHE A 84 -1.59 0.96 -16.93
C PHE A 84 -0.13 0.51 -16.94
N LYS A 85 0.68 1.02 -17.87
CA LYS A 85 2.10 0.67 -17.96
C LYS A 85 2.84 1.18 -16.73
N LEU A 86 2.60 2.44 -16.36
CA LEU A 86 3.20 3.05 -15.19
C LEU A 86 2.76 2.35 -13.90
N VAL A 87 1.48 1.96 -13.79
CA VAL A 87 0.99 1.14 -12.68
C VAL A 87 1.78 -0.18 -12.59
N LYS A 88 1.94 -0.87 -13.72
CA LYS A 88 2.69 -2.12 -13.78
C LYS A 88 4.16 -1.93 -13.40
N ASP A 89 4.79 -0.86 -13.85
CA ASP A 89 6.18 -0.54 -13.54
C ASP A 89 6.36 -0.28 -12.03
N ILE A 90 5.42 0.43 -11.39
CA ILE A 90 5.42 0.65 -9.93
C ILE A 90 5.30 -0.69 -9.19
N LEU A 91 4.32 -1.52 -9.57
CA LEU A 91 4.07 -2.80 -8.93
C LEU A 91 5.20 -3.81 -9.16
N SER A 92 5.97 -3.64 -10.25
CA SER A 92 7.13 -4.46 -10.59
C SER A 92 8.46 -3.90 -10.06
N HIS A 93 8.42 -2.81 -9.27
CA HIS A 93 9.65 -2.20 -8.76
C HIS A 93 10.40 -3.15 -7.81
N GLU A 94 11.58 -3.56 -8.25
CA GLU A 94 12.53 -4.40 -7.52
C GLU A 94 13.84 -3.63 -7.30
N VAL A 95 14.37 -3.71 -6.08
CA VAL A 95 15.77 -3.37 -5.81
C VAL A 95 16.63 -4.59 -6.15
N PRO A 96 17.76 -4.44 -6.87
CA PRO A 96 18.62 -5.56 -7.25
C PRO A 96 19.07 -6.45 -6.07
N PRO A 97 19.21 -7.77 -6.28
CA PRO A 97 19.81 -8.66 -5.28
C PRO A 97 21.19 -8.19 -4.83
N GLY A 98 21.51 -8.37 -3.54
CA GLY A 98 22.79 -7.96 -2.95
C GLY A 98 22.84 -6.51 -2.47
N HIS A 99 21.80 -5.70 -2.71
CA HIS A 99 21.69 -4.36 -2.14
C HIS A 99 21.00 -4.43 -0.76
N ASP A 100 21.50 -3.66 0.22
CA ASP A 100 20.93 -3.59 1.60
C ASP A 100 19.45 -3.19 1.70
N LYS A 101 18.88 -2.69 0.59
CA LYS A 101 17.50 -2.22 0.46
C LYS A 101 16.59 -3.22 -0.26
N VAL A 102 17.09 -4.41 -0.61
CA VAL A 102 16.30 -5.45 -1.30
C VAL A 102 15.02 -5.84 -0.56
N LYS A 103 15.03 -5.80 0.78
CA LYS A 103 13.86 -6.01 1.64
C LYS A 103 12.75 -4.94 1.49
N TYR A 104 13.05 -3.83 0.81
CA TYR A 104 12.14 -2.72 0.58
C TYR A 104 11.56 -2.68 -0.83
N SER A 105 11.85 -3.69 -1.67
CA SER A 105 11.20 -3.84 -2.98
C SER A 105 9.67 -3.92 -2.84
N ILE A 106 8.96 -3.37 -3.83
CA ILE A 106 7.50 -3.48 -3.93
C ILE A 106 7.16 -4.89 -4.39
N PHE A 107 7.77 -5.31 -5.49
CA PHE A 107 7.75 -6.71 -5.89
C PHE A 107 8.79 -7.48 -5.10
N LYS A 108 8.37 -8.49 -4.35
CA LYS A 108 9.27 -9.29 -3.52
C LYS A 108 9.40 -10.69 -4.11
N ARG A 109 10.59 -11.03 -4.57
CA ARG A 109 10.97 -12.42 -4.86
C ARG A 109 11.37 -13.10 -3.56
N ALA A 110 11.03 -14.37 -3.41
CA ALA A 110 11.71 -15.23 -2.46
C ALA A 110 13.13 -15.44 -3.00
N LEU A 111 14.09 -14.68 -2.47
CA LEU A 111 15.48 -14.72 -2.91
C LEU A 111 16.29 -15.70 -2.08
N LYS A 112 15.82 -16.02 -0.87
CA LYS A 112 16.48 -16.96 0.05
C LYS A 112 15.52 -18.00 0.60
N PRO A 113 16.03 -19.18 1.02
CA PRO A 113 15.20 -20.24 1.61
C PRO A 113 14.44 -19.82 2.89
N ASP A 114 14.93 -18.81 3.59
CA ASP A 114 14.35 -18.23 4.81
C ASP A 114 13.42 -17.05 4.55
N ASP A 115 13.21 -16.65 3.28
CA ASP A 115 12.21 -15.63 2.95
C ASP A 115 10.81 -16.20 3.16
N HIS A 116 10.18 -15.82 4.27
CA HIS A 116 8.85 -16.30 4.63
C HIS A 116 7.69 -15.70 3.80
N TYR A 117 7.97 -14.83 2.82
CA TYR A 117 6.94 -14.16 2.03
C TYR A 117 7.44 -13.71 0.65
N ALA A 118 6.55 -13.74 -0.35
CA ALA A 118 6.78 -13.24 -1.70
C ALA A 118 5.54 -12.54 -2.26
N THR A 119 5.70 -11.74 -3.30
CA THR A 119 4.58 -11.15 -4.06
C THR A 119 4.00 -12.23 -4.99
N ILE A 120 2.71 -12.53 -4.86
CA ILE A 120 2.04 -13.61 -5.61
C ILE A 120 1.32 -13.15 -6.89
N ALA A 121 1.13 -11.84 -7.08
CA ALA A 121 0.47 -11.26 -8.23
C ALA A 121 0.88 -9.79 -8.43
N VAL A 122 0.78 -9.31 -9.68
CA VAL A 122 1.00 -7.93 -10.13
C VAL A 122 -0.16 -7.53 -11.02
#